data_AF-A0A9P7JD11-F1
#
_entry.id   AF-A0A9P7JD11-F1
#
_cell.length_a   1.000
_cell.length_b   1.000
_cell.length_c   1.000
_cell.angle_alpha   90.00
_cell.angle_beta   90.00
_cell.angle_gamma   90.00
#
_symmetry.space_group_name_H-M   'P 1'
#
loop_
_entity.id
_entity.type
_entity.pdbx_description
1 polymer ?
#
loop_
_entity_poly.entity_id
_entity_poly.type
_entity_poly.pdbx_seq_one_letter_code
_entity_poly.pdbx_strand_id
1 'polypeptide(L)'
;PPPGPAHYAARRALWLTPTKVHHRSPPSSSRQRLEQLLSEPGAVNNEQAWKDGIEKVWKGLVNGGRLKRSLPLTLVIKVIHAGWLRDPDTWPSGAAAPDSDQD
;
A
#
# COMPACT_ATOMS: atom_id res chain seq x y z
N PRO A 1 14.87 -27.33 15.43
CA PRO A 1 15.05 -27.22 16.90
C PRO A 1 13.67 -27.25 17.60
N PRO A 2 13.58 -27.76 18.84
CA PRO A 2 12.36 -27.61 19.64
C PRO A 2 12.09 -26.12 19.95
N PRO A 3 10.83 -25.73 20.22
CA PRO A 3 10.46 -24.33 20.48
C PRO A 3 11.35 -23.67 21.54
N GLY A 4 11.86 -22.48 21.24
CA GLY A 4 12.81 -21.76 22.09
C GLY A 4 13.77 -20.88 21.29
N PRO A 5 14.79 -20.29 21.94
CA PRO A 5 15.73 -19.38 21.29
C PRO A 5 16.45 -19.99 20.09
N ALA A 6 16.85 -21.27 20.19
CA ALA A 6 17.47 -21.99 19.08
C ALA A 6 16.52 -22.18 17.88
N HIS A 7 15.23 -22.39 18.13
CA HIS A 7 14.21 -22.46 17.08
C HIS A 7 14.00 -21.11 16.41
N TYR A 8 13.98 -20.01 17.17
CA TYR A 8 13.96 -18.66 16.61
C TYR A 8 15.19 -18.40 15.74
N ALA A 9 16.40 -18.70 16.23
CA ALA A 9 17.64 -18.49 15.49
C ALA A 9 17.66 -19.27 14.16
N ALA A 10 17.23 -20.55 14.19
CA ALA A 10 17.12 -21.38 13.00
C ALA A 10 16.10 -20.83 11.98
N ARG A 11 14.91 -20.39 12.42
CA ARG A 11 13.92 -19.76 11.53
C ARG A 11 14.42 -18.43 10.97
N ARG A 12 15.07 -17.62 11.80
CA ARG A 12 15.62 -16.33 11.39
C ARG A 12 16.69 -16.50 10.33
N ALA A 13 17.57 -17.49 10.46
CA ALA A 13 18.55 -17.81 9.42
C ALA A 13 17.87 -18.11 8.08
N LEU A 14 16.80 -18.91 8.08
CA LEU A 14 16.02 -19.21 6.86
C LEU A 14 15.36 -17.97 6.26
N TRP A 15 14.81 -17.07 7.08
CA TRP A 15 14.16 -15.84 6.60
C TRP A 15 15.13 -14.84 5.98
N LEU A 16 16.36 -14.80 6.49
CA LEU A 16 17.38 -13.87 6.01
C LEU A 16 18.15 -14.42 4.82
N THR A 17 18.05 -15.71 4.51
CA THR A 17 18.61 -16.28 3.29
C THR A 17 18.00 -15.58 2.08
N PRO A 18 18.80 -14.87 1.26
CA PRO A 18 18.31 -14.21 0.07
C PRO A 18 17.67 -15.23 -0.88
N THR A 19 16.37 -15.09 -1.11
CA THR A 19 15.65 -15.93 -2.05
C THR A 19 15.82 -15.38 -3.47
N LYS A 20 15.55 -16.23 -4.49
CA LYS A 20 15.59 -15.80 -5.89
C LYS A 20 14.69 -14.59 -6.08
N VAL A 21 15.28 -13.50 -6.58
CA VAL A 21 14.51 -12.30 -6.93
C VAL A 21 13.60 -12.67 -8.08
N HIS A 22 12.28 -12.62 -7.86
CA HIS A 22 11.33 -12.81 -8.96
C HIS A 22 11.52 -11.68 -9.98
N HIS A 23 11.78 -12.04 -11.23
CA HIS A 23 11.80 -11.08 -12.33
C HIS A 23 10.42 -10.42 -12.44
N ARG A 24 10.37 -9.11 -12.18
CA ARG A 24 9.14 -8.34 -12.31
C ARG A 24 8.79 -8.27 -13.79
N SER A 25 7.58 -8.68 -14.15
CA SER A 25 7.06 -8.44 -15.49
C SER A 25 7.06 -6.94 -15.78
N PRO A 26 7.30 -6.52 -17.03
CA PRO A 26 7.21 -5.12 -17.41
C PRO A 26 5.82 -4.56 -17.07
N PRO A 27 5.74 -3.27 -16.68
CA PRO A 27 4.48 -2.66 -16.29
C PRO A 27 3.52 -2.65 -17.49
N SER A 28 2.23 -2.91 -17.22
CA SER A 28 1.19 -2.67 -18.22
C SER A 28 0.99 -1.17 -18.44
N SER A 29 0.39 -0.78 -19.56
CA SER A 29 0.00 0.62 -19.82
C SER A 29 -0.85 1.21 -18.70
N SER A 30 -1.79 0.43 -18.15
CA SER A 30 -2.60 0.84 -16.99
C SER A 30 -1.76 1.07 -15.74
N ARG A 31 -0.72 0.24 -15.51
CA ARG A 31 0.21 0.43 -14.39
C ARG A 31 1.08 1.67 -14.61
N GLN A 32 1.59 1.90 -15.81
CA GLN A 32 2.37 3.10 -16.13
C GLN A 32 1.55 4.38 -15.94
N ARG A 33 0.28 4.38 -16.37
CA ARG A 33 -0.64 5.51 -16.14
C ARG A 33 -0.87 5.75 -14.65
N LEU A 34 -1.08 4.70 -13.85
CA LEU A 34 -1.21 4.84 -12.40
C LEU A 34 0.06 5.37 -11.75
N GLU A 35 1.23 4.87 -12.18
CA GLU A 35 2.54 5.35 -11.73
C GLU A 35 2.71 6.85 -12.01
N GLN A 36 2.32 7.30 -13.20
CA GLN A 36 2.37 8.71 -13.60
C GLN A 36 1.39 9.57 -12.80
N LEU A 37 0.15 9.12 -12.59
CA LEU A 37 -0.80 9.85 -11.75
C LEU A 37 -0.29 10.02 -10.32
N LEU A 38 0.40 9.02 -9.78
CA LEU A 38 0.91 9.00 -8.41
C LEU A 38 2.34 9.54 -8.25
N SER A 39 3.01 9.90 -9.35
CA SER A 39 4.34 10.54 -9.30
C SER A 39 4.25 12.02 -9.00
N GLU A 40 3.12 12.66 -9.31
CA GLU A 40 2.91 14.09 -9.05
C GLU A 40 2.93 14.39 -7.53
N PRO A 41 3.65 15.44 -7.08
CA PRO A 41 3.58 15.90 -5.70
C PRO A 41 2.14 16.22 -5.31
N GLY A 42 1.68 15.70 -4.17
CA GLY A 42 0.31 15.91 -3.71
C GLY A 42 -0.76 15.11 -4.45
N ALA A 43 -0.41 14.19 -5.36
CA ALA A 43 -1.36 13.35 -6.10
C ALA A 43 -2.40 12.64 -5.22
N VAL A 44 -2.00 12.24 -4.00
CA VAL A 44 -2.88 11.58 -3.02
C VAL A 44 -4.06 12.47 -2.62
N ASN A 45 -3.84 13.78 -2.53
CA ASN A 45 -4.85 14.78 -2.19
C ASN A 45 -5.57 15.31 -3.43
N ASN A 46 -5.02 15.12 -4.63
CA ASN A 46 -5.54 15.72 -5.85
C ASN A 46 -6.83 15.03 -6.34
N GLU A 47 -7.92 15.80 -6.40
CA GLU A 47 -9.23 15.31 -6.81
C GLU A 47 -9.32 14.93 -8.28
N GLN A 48 -8.55 15.58 -9.15
CA GLN A 48 -8.50 15.19 -10.56
C GLN A 48 -7.77 13.86 -10.73
N ALA A 49 -6.63 13.67 -10.05
CA ALA A 49 -5.90 12.40 -10.06
C ALA A 49 -6.76 11.24 -9.51
N TRP A 50 -7.60 11.53 -8.50
CA TRP A 50 -8.57 10.59 -7.97
C TRP A 50 -9.52 10.07 -9.06
N LYS A 51 -10.19 11.00 -9.74
CA LYS A 51 -11.15 10.71 -10.82
C LYS A 51 -10.50 10.06 -12.04
N ASP A 52 -9.27 10.44 -12.35
CA ASP A 52 -8.56 9.98 -13.55
C ASP A 52 -8.07 8.52 -13.49
N GLY A 53 -8.14 7.89 -12.31
CA GLY A 53 -7.95 6.45 -12.21
C GLY A 53 -7.66 5.88 -10.82
N ILE A 54 -7.26 6.70 -9.84
CA ILE A 54 -6.92 6.18 -8.50
C ILE A 54 -8.15 5.57 -7.84
N GLU A 55 -9.33 6.19 -7.95
CA GLU A 55 -10.59 5.69 -7.38
C GLU A 55 -10.88 4.25 -7.82
N LYS A 56 -10.74 3.97 -9.12
CA LYS A 56 -11.04 2.67 -9.69
C LYS A 56 -10.10 1.58 -9.14
N VAL A 57 -8.83 1.91 -8.97
CA VAL A 57 -7.84 0.98 -8.39
C VAL A 57 -8.14 0.77 -6.92
N TRP A 58 -8.43 1.84 -6.17
CA TRP A 58 -8.80 1.77 -4.76
C TRP A 58 -10.03 0.88 -4.53
N LYS A 59 -11.13 1.11 -5.25
CA LYS A 59 -12.35 0.27 -5.20
C LYS A 59 -12.04 -1.20 -5.45
N GLY A 60 -11.18 -1.49 -6.43
CA GLY A 60 -10.74 -2.85 -6.71
C GLY A 60 -10.01 -3.50 -5.54
N LEU A 61 -9.16 -2.75 -4.84
CA LEU A 61 -8.41 -3.23 -3.69
C LEU A 61 -9.30 -3.48 -2.46
N VAL A 62 -10.14 -2.50 -2.09
CA VAL A 62 -10.99 -2.61 -0.88
C VAL A 62 -12.08 -3.66 -1.02
N ASN A 63 -12.54 -3.94 -2.24
CA ASN A 63 -13.49 -5.02 -2.52
C ASN A 63 -12.84 -6.42 -2.56
N GLY A 64 -11.57 -6.56 -2.18
CA GLY A 64 -10.85 -7.83 -2.20
C GLY A 64 -10.51 -8.34 -3.61
N GLY A 65 -10.48 -7.44 -4.60
CA GLY A 65 -10.17 -7.77 -5.98
C GLY A 65 -8.76 -8.34 -6.13
N ARG A 66 -8.66 -9.51 -6.75
CA ARG A 66 -7.35 -10.16 -6.95
C ARG A 66 -6.55 -9.45 -8.04
N LEU A 67 -5.31 -9.08 -7.71
CA LEU A 67 -4.39 -8.48 -8.68
C LEU A 67 -3.99 -9.49 -9.76
N LYS A 68 -4.30 -9.18 -11.02
CA LYS A 68 -3.87 -9.99 -12.19
C LYS A 68 -2.37 -9.91 -12.43
N ARG A 69 -1.73 -8.81 -12.03
CA ARG A 69 -0.29 -8.58 -12.10
C ARG A 69 0.19 -7.95 -10.79
N SER A 70 1.43 -8.23 -10.41
CA SER A 70 2.05 -7.62 -9.24
C SER A 70 2.06 -6.09 -9.37
N LEU A 71 1.66 -5.41 -8.30
CA LEU A 71 1.72 -3.97 -8.16
C LEU A 71 2.76 -3.61 -7.08
N PRO A 72 3.67 -2.66 -7.32
CA PRO A 72 4.59 -2.20 -6.29
C PRO A 72 3.86 -1.73 -5.03
N LEU A 73 4.33 -2.19 -3.86
CA LEU A 73 3.71 -1.86 -2.58
C LEU A 73 3.62 -0.34 -2.34
N THR A 74 4.62 0.42 -2.76
CA THR A 74 4.61 1.89 -2.69
C THR A 74 3.40 2.51 -3.39
N LEU A 75 2.97 1.97 -4.54
CA LEU A 75 1.78 2.46 -5.23
C LEU A 75 0.52 2.04 -4.48
N VAL A 76 0.46 0.81 -3.98
CA VAL A 76 -0.66 0.32 -3.16
C VAL A 76 -0.88 1.24 -1.97
N ILE A 77 0.18 1.57 -1.23
CA ILE A 77 0.13 2.46 -0.07
C ILE A 77 -0.44 3.84 -0.48
N LYS A 78 0.05 4.42 -1.58
CA LYS A 78 -0.46 5.72 -2.06
C LYS A 78 -1.93 5.67 -2.46
N VAL A 79 -2.38 4.60 -3.14
CA VAL A 79 -3.78 4.42 -3.52
C VAL A 79 -4.68 4.27 -2.29
N ILE A 80 -4.27 3.45 -1.32
CA ILE A 80 -5.02 3.24 -0.08
C ILE A 80 -5.12 4.54 0.72
N HIS A 81 -4.00 5.25 0.89
CA HIS A 81 -3.98 6.55 1.56
C HIS A 81 -4.91 7.56 0.86
N ALA A 82 -4.89 7.64 -0.47
CA ALA A 82 -5.77 8.55 -1.22
C ALA A 82 -7.26 8.25 -1.00
N GLY A 83 -7.61 6.97 -0.82
CA GLY A 83 -8.96 6.56 -0.50
C GLY A 83 -9.35 6.84 0.95
N TRP A 84 -8.45 6.58 1.91
CA TRP A 84 -8.69 6.91 3.33
C TRP A 84 -9.00 8.38 3.55
N LEU A 85 -8.30 9.29 2.87
CA LEU A 85 -8.57 10.73 2.97
C LEU A 85 -9.95 11.13 2.43
N ARG A 86 -10.60 10.28 1.64
CA ARG A 86 -11.93 10.52 1.04
C ARG A 86 -13.02 9.69 1.70
N ASP A 87 -12.64 8.73 2.53
CA ASP A 87 -13.55 7.90 3.30
C ASP A 87 -13.64 8.46 4.72
N PRO A 88 -14.73 9.19 5.04
CA PRO A 88 -14.89 9.86 6.32
C PRO A 88 -14.95 8.89 7.50
N ASP A 89 -15.32 7.62 7.25
CA ASP A 89 -15.40 6.60 8.29
C ASP A 89 -14.02 5.99 8.59
N THR A 90 -13.13 5.93 7.59
CA THR A 90 -11.82 5.28 7.74
C THR A 90 -10.76 6.21 8.31
N TRP A 91 -10.71 7.48 7.90
CA TRP A 91 -9.72 8.43 8.41
C TRP A 91 -10.35 9.77 8.79
N PRO A 92 -10.29 10.18 10.06
CA PRO A 92 -10.90 11.42 10.53
C PRO A 92 -10.00 12.61 10.17
N SER A 93 -9.93 12.93 8.89
CA SER A 93 -9.12 14.05 8.39
C SER A 93 -9.59 15.37 9.02
N GLY A 94 -8.67 16.07 9.69
CA GLY A 94 -8.97 17.30 10.42
C GLY A 94 -9.55 17.12 11.82
N ALA A 95 -9.73 15.89 12.31
CA ALA A 95 -10.02 15.68 13.71
C ALA A 95 -8.80 15.99 14.58
N ALA A 96 -9.01 16.76 15.64
CA ALA A 96 -8.01 16.95 16.67
C ALA A 96 -7.85 15.64 17.44
N ALA A 97 -6.60 15.19 17.61
CA ALA A 97 -6.32 14.12 18.56
C ALA A 97 -6.71 14.61 19.97
N PRO A 98 -7.34 13.76 20.81
CA PRO A 98 -7.55 14.11 22.20
C PRO A 98 -6.21 14.41 22.87
N ASP A 99 -6.23 15.28 23.87
CA ASP A 99 -5.06 15.55 24.70
C ASP A 99 -4.53 14.22 25.27
N SER A 100 -3.20 14.06 25.29
CA SER A 100 -2.59 12.80 25.71
C SER A 100 -2.91 12.50 27.17
N ASP A 101 -3.23 11.23 27.49
CA ASP A 101 -3.44 10.71 28.84
C ASP A 101 -2.14 10.72 29.67
N GLN A 102 -1.54 11.89 29.90
CA GLN A 102 -0.48 12.10 30.88
C GLN A 102 -1.09 12.85 32.07
N ASP A 103 -1.72 12.09 32.97
CA ASP A 103 -1.96 12.47 34.37
C ASP A 103 -1.55 11.30 35.29
#